data_AF-A0A959IHC0-F1
#
_entry.id   AF-A0A959IHC0-F1
#
_cell.length_a   1.000
_cell.length_b   1.000
_cell.length_c   1.000
_cell.angle_alpha   90.00
_cell.angle_beta   90.00
_cell.angle_gamma   90.00
#
_symmetry.space_group_name_H-M   'P 1'
#
loop_
_entity.id
_entity.type
_entity.pdbx_description
1 polymer ?
#
loop_
_entity_poly.entity_id
_entity_poly.type
_entity_poly.pdbx_seq_one_letter_code
_entity_poly.pdbx_strand_id
1 'polypeptide(L)'
;MRDQNYLELVKKVTMYLDNELNEREERALLREIKDNPHYLRILSQEKSFREFIKGKIHRRKPSPALIQSIKDKIKVSPSESAPPNLY
;
A
#
# COMPACT_ATOMS: atom_id res chain seq x y z
N MET A 1 -14.50 7.98 26.30
CA MET A 1 -15.10 7.38 25.09
C MET A 1 -14.61 8.00 23.78
N ARG A 2 -14.16 9.27 23.70
CA ARG A 2 -13.62 9.85 22.45
C ARG A 2 -12.27 9.27 22.04
N ASP A 3 -11.45 8.84 22.99
CA ASP A 3 -10.07 8.41 22.74
C ASP A 3 -9.96 7.01 22.11
N GLN A 4 -10.93 6.13 22.40
CA GLN A 4 -10.89 4.74 21.94
C GLN A 4 -11.17 4.63 20.44
N ASN A 5 -12.11 5.42 19.91
CA ASN A 5 -12.39 5.50 18.48
C ASN A 5 -11.21 6.10 17.69
N TYR A 6 -10.49 7.05 18.30
CA TYR A 6 -9.29 7.63 17.70
C TYR A 6 -8.16 6.61 17.60
N LEU A 7 -7.89 5.86 18.68
CA LEU A 7 -6.87 4.82 18.68
C LEU A 7 -7.18 3.71 17.67
N GLU A 8 -8.45 3.30 17.56
CA GLU A 8 -8.87 2.31 16.58
C GLU A 8 -8.67 2.80 15.14
N LEU A 9 -8.96 4.08 14.86
CA LEU A 9 -8.72 4.68 13.57
C LEU A 9 -7.22 4.72 13.23
N VAL A 10 -6.38 5.18 14.16
CA VAL A 10 -4.92 5.21 13.96
C VAL A 10 -4.39 3.80 13.65
N LYS A 11 -4.91 2.79 14.34
CA LYS A 11 -4.58 1.39 14.08
C LYS A 11 -5.00 0.98 12.66
N LYS A 12 -6.22 1.27 12.22
CA LYS A 12 -6.70 0.95 10.85
C LYS A 12 -5.88 1.67 9.78
N VAL A 13 -5.56 2.95 10.00
CA VAL A 13 -4.69 3.74 9.11
C VAL A 13 -3.29 3.14 9.02
N THR A 14 -2.74 2.68 10.15
CA THR A 14 -1.44 1.99 10.20
C THR A 14 -1.49 0.72 9.35
N MET A 15 -2.46 -0.16 9.60
CA MET A 15 -2.65 -1.39 8.82
C MET A 15 -2.84 -1.12 7.33
N TYR A 16 -3.58 -0.06 6.97
CA TYR A 16 -3.75 0.36 5.58
C TYR A 16 -2.42 0.75 4.93
N LEU A 17 -1.60 1.56 5.62
CA LEU A 17 -0.29 2.00 5.10
C LEU A 17 0.72 0.85 5.00
N ASP A 18 0.55 -0.20 5.80
CA ASP A 18 1.35 -1.43 5.78
C ASP A 18 0.81 -2.50 4.80
N ASN A 19 -0.30 -2.23 4.11
CA ASN A 19 -1.03 -3.18 3.25
C ASN A 19 -1.47 -4.45 3.99
N GLU A 20 -1.80 -4.32 5.28
CA GLU A 20 -2.29 -5.42 6.13
C GLU A 20 -3.82 -5.53 6.14
N LEU A 21 -4.54 -4.57 5.57
CA LEU A 21 -5.99 -4.63 5.42
C LEU A 21 -6.39 -5.50 4.23
N ASN A 22 -7.48 -6.23 4.38
CA ASN A 22 -8.12 -6.87 3.23
C ASN A 22 -8.91 -5.84 2.40
N GLU A 23 -9.24 -6.17 1.15
CA GLU A 23 -9.91 -5.23 0.24
C GLU A 23 -11.26 -4.70 0.76
N ARG A 24 -11.97 -5.47 1.60
CA ARG A 24 -13.25 -5.03 2.16
C ARG A 24 -13.04 -3.96 3.22
N GLU A 25 -12.09 -4.19 4.11
CA GLU A 25 -11.70 -3.26 5.17
C GLU A 25 -11.08 -1.99 4.62
N GLU A 26 -10.25 -2.10 3.59
CA GLU A 26 -9.68 -0.95 2.88
C GLU A 26 -10.80 -0.06 2.32
N ARG A 27 -11.74 -0.65 1.58
CA ARG A 27 -12.88 0.11 1.01
C ARG A 27 -13.75 0.75 2.10
N ALA A 28 -13.93 0.09 3.24
CA ALA A 28 -14.67 0.65 4.37
C ALA A 28 -13.93 1.87 4.96
N LEU A 29 -12.62 1.73 5.23
CA LEU A 29 -11.78 2.81 5.74
C LEU A 29 -11.75 4.01 4.79
N LEU A 30 -11.63 3.78 3.48
CA LEU A 30 -11.62 4.86 2.49
C LEU A 30 -12.94 5.64 2.46
N ARG A 31 -14.08 4.97 2.68
CA ARG A 31 -15.38 5.65 2.83
C ARG A 31 -15.42 6.48 4.11
N GLU A 32 -15.01 5.91 5.25
CA GLU A 32 -14.96 6.65 6.52
C GLU A 32 -14.05 7.89 6.45
N ILE A 33 -12.91 7.79 5.76
CA ILE A 33 -11.99 8.91 5.54
C ILE A 33 -12.61 9.98 4.64
N LYS A 34 -13.37 9.57 3.62
CA LYS A 34 -14.06 10.51 2.71
C LYS A 34 -15.15 11.29 3.45
N ASP A 35 -15.87 10.63 4.35
CA ASP A 35 -16.99 11.23 5.09
C ASP A 35 -16.51 12.08 6.27
N ASN A 36 -15.25 11.94 6.71
CA ASN A 36 -14.70 12.68 7.83
C ASN A 36 -13.36 13.40 7.49
N PRO A 37 -13.35 14.74 7.31
CA PRO A 37 -12.15 15.48 6.99
C PRO A 37 -11.07 15.44 8.09
N HIS A 38 -11.43 15.17 9.34
CA HIS A 38 -10.45 14.96 10.42
C HIS A 38 -9.62 13.70 10.20
N TYR A 39 -10.22 12.65 9.61
CA TYR A 39 -9.55 11.37 9.39
C TYR A 39 -8.56 11.47 8.23
N LEU A 40 -8.91 12.25 7.21
CA LEU A 40 -7.99 12.59 6.12
C LEU A 40 -6.72 13.26 6.63
N ARG A 41 -6.86 14.18 7.60
CA ARG A 41 -5.70 14.87 8.21
C ARG A 41 -4.79 13.88 8.95
N ILE A 42 -5.35 12.93 9.71
CA ILE A 42 -4.58 11.88 10.40
C ILE A 42 -3.83 11.01 9.38
N LEU A 43 -4.53 10.51 8.35
CA LEU A 43 -3.91 9.72 7.29
C LEU A 43 -2.76 10.49 6.62
N SER A 44 -2.96 11.77 6.31
CA SER A 44 -1.93 12.61 5.69
C SER A 44 -0.73 12.83 6.60
N GLN A 45 -0.95 12.98 7.91
CA GLN A 45 0.11 13.15 8.90
C GLN A 45 0.96 11.88 9.03
N GLU A 46 0.30 10.73 9.20
CA GLU A 46 0.97 9.42 9.28
C GLU A 46 1.76 9.10 8.02
N LYS A 47 1.17 9.36 6.84
CA LYS A 47 1.85 9.16 5.55
C LYS A 47 3.10 10.04 5.44
N SER A 48 2.98 11.33 5.76
CA SER A 48 4.12 12.26 5.72
C SER A 48 5.23 11.86 6.68
N PHE A 49 4.87 11.40 7.88
CA PHE A 49 5.83 10.92 8.88
C PHE A 49 6.58 9.68 8.39
N ARG A 50 5.88 8.69 7.82
CA ARG A 50 6.50 7.49 7.24
C ARG A 50 7.45 7.84 6.09
N GLU A 51 7.06 8.75 5.20
CA GLU A 51 7.94 9.22 4.12
C GLU A 51 9.17 9.96 4.65
N PHE A 52 9.01 10.79 5.69
CA PHE A 52 10.13 11.42 6.37
C PHE A 52 11.12 10.38 6.91
N ILE A 53 10.63 9.36 7.63
CA ILE A 53 11.48 8.27 8.15
C ILE A 53 12.14 7.50 7.00
N LYS A 54 11.41 7.15 5.94
CA LYS A 54 11.97 6.48 4.76
C LYS A 54 13.10 7.29 4.13
N GLY A 55 13.00 8.62 4.08
CA GLY A 55 14.04 9.50 3.56
C GLY A 55 15.28 9.63 4.46
N LYS A 56 15.15 9.38 5.76
CA LYS A 56 16.27 9.41 6.71
C LYS A 56 17.01 8.07 6.84
N ILE A 57 16.37 6.96 6.43
CA ILE A 57 16.98 5.63 6.48
C ILE A 57 17.87 5.41 5.26
N HIS A 58 19.15 5.13 5.49
CA HIS A 58 20.08 4.71 4.44
C HIS A 58 19.71 3.31 3.95
N ARG A 59 19.15 3.23 2.73
CA ARG A 59 18.82 1.95 2.08
C ARG A 59 19.97 1.48 1.21
N ARG A 60 20.30 0.18 1.30
CA ARG A 60 21.26 -0.45 0.38
C ARG A 60 20.67 -0.41 -1.02
N LYS A 61 21.43 0.09 -1.98
CA LYS A 61 21.04 0.03 -3.39
C LYS A 61 21.11 -1.43 -3.85
N PRO A 62 20.09 -1.97 -4.52
CA PRO A 62 20.16 -3.29 -5.10
C PRO A 62 21.25 -3.34 -6.17
N SER A 63 21.86 -4.51 -6.39
CA SER A 63 22.86 -4.67 -7.43
C SER A 63 22.21 -4.52 -8.82
N PRO A 64 22.95 -4.02 -9.84
CA PRO A 64 22.43 -3.95 -11.21
C PRO A 64 21.91 -5.31 -11.73
N ALA A 65 22.59 -6.40 -11.36
CA ALA A 65 22.18 -7.75 -11.71
C ALA A 65 20.82 -8.15 -11.11
N LEU A 66 20.57 -7.80 -9.84
CA LEU A 66 19.27 -8.05 -9.19
C LEU A 66 18.15 -7.22 -9.82
N ILE A 67 18.44 -5.96 -10.19
CA ILE A 67 17.48 -5.11 -10.90
C ILE A 67 17.10 -5.76 -12.24
N GLN A 68 18.09 -6.26 -12.97
CA GLN A 68 17.88 -6.90 -14.27
C GLN A 68 17.08 -8.20 -14.13
N SER A 69 17.42 -9.07 -13.18
CA SER A 69 16.69 -10.33 -12.98
C SER A 69 15.22 -10.12 -12.59
N ILE A 70 14.92 -9.10 -11.78
CA ILE A 70 13.54 -8.72 -11.45
C ILE A 70 12.80 -8.23 -12.71
N LYS A 71 13.42 -7.34 -13.51
CA LYS A 71 12.83 -6.83 -14.75
C LYS A 71 12.50 -7.95 -15.72
N ASP A 72 13.43 -8.90 -15.89
CA ASP A 72 13.25 -10.02 -16.81
C ASP A 72 12.10 -10.91 -16.34
N LYS A 73 12.01 -11.21 -15.04
CA LYS A 73 10.92 -12.02 -14.48
C LYS A 73 9.52 -11.41 -14.66
N ILE A 74 9.39 -10.09 -14.58
CA ILE A 74 8.11 -9.38 -14.79
C ILE A 74 7.69 -9.40 -16.27
N LYS A 75 8.64 -9.37 -17.21
CA LYS A 75 8.37 -9.38 -18.65
C LYS A 75 7.85 -10.73 -19.17
N VAL A 76 8.06 -11.83 -18.45
CA VAL A 76 7.61 -13.17 -18.88
C VAL A 76 6.11 -13.39 -18.64
N SER A 77 5.43 -12.52 -17.90
CA SER A 77 3.99 -12.61 -17.64
C SER A 77 3.14 -11.64 -18.48
N PRO A 78 3.16 -11.77 -19.83
CA PRO A 78 1.92 -11.64 -20.58
C PRO A 78 1.90 -12.52 -21.85
N SER A 79 1.48 -13.78 -21.77
CA SER A 79 0.82 -14.56 -22.86
C SER A 79 0.93 -16.08 -22.63
N GLU A 80 0.09 -16.63 -21.76
CA GLU A 80 -0.22 -18.06 -21.86
C GLU A 80 -1.69 -18.30 -21.49
N SER A 81 -2.57 -17.99 -22.45
CA SER A 81 -3.95 -18.51 -22.55
C SER A 81 -4.66 -17.87 -23.75
N ALA A 82 -4.15 -18.11 -24.96
CA ALA A 82 -5.01 -18.08 -26.14
C ALA A 82 -5.14 -19.54 -26.62
N PRO A 83 -6.34 -20.14 -26.62
CA PRO A 83 -6.49 -21.51 -27.09
C PRO A 83 -6.16 -21.57 -28.60
N PRO A 84 -5.50 -22.65 -29.06
CA PRO A 84 -5.22 -22.83 -30.48
C PRO A 84 -6.55 -22.91 -31.24
N ASN A 85 -6.69 -22.07 -32.26
CA ASN A 85 -7.78 -22.11 -33.24
C ASN A 85 -8.01 -23.55 -33.72
N LEU A 86 -9.19 -24.09 -33.43
CA LEU A 86 -9.72 -25.25 -34.16
C LEU A 86 -10.43 -24.70 -35.39
N TYR A 87 -9.92 -25.13 -36.56
CA TYR A 87 -10.53 -24.94 -37.88
C TYR A 87 -11.96 -25.51 -37.93
#